data_AF-A0A9N7C6N2-F1
#
_entry.id   AF-A0A9N7C6N2-F1
#
_cell.length_a   1.000
_cell.length_b   1.000
_cell.length_c   1.000
_cell.angle_alpha   90.00
_cell.angle_beta   90.00
_cell.angle_gamma   90.00
#
_symmetry.space_group_name_H-M   'P 1'
#
loop_
_entity.id
_entity.type
_entity.pdbx_description
1 polymer ?
#
loop_
_entity_poly.entity_id
_entity_poly.type
_entity_poly.pdbx_seq_one_letter_code
_entity_poly.pdbx_strand_id
1 'polypeptide(L)'
;MQFRAVACAFLFSASLMGVSHAAGTLAAPSAAPSPAKGALASPQAPAQPSPITTQQTFGTWQANCTYAPATRAASLCVAAQQLSMQQQGKTVPLGMVIVARAATDKVAITARPYELSVMTPLGFDLTKPATLSMDNGKPVSLPYLVCNASGCLSTLQATPAMITALKAGRTGHIRVSRVPAQGGGTVTINYDMSHFSDAFGAIETWSSQKAPA
;
A
#
# COMPACT_ATOMS: atom_id res chain seq x y z
N MET A 1 6.85 60.17 -7.33
CA MET A 1 7.51 60.18 -8.65
C MET A 1 7.26 58.83 -9.31
N GLN A 2 6.45 58.83 -10.36
CA GLN A 2 6.09 57.69 -11.21
C GLN A 2 7.24 57.40 -12.18
N PHE A 3 7.57 56.13 -12.48
CA PHE A 3 8.19 55.78 -13.76
C PHE A 3 7.72 54.39 -14.26
N ARG A 4 6.86 54.50 -15.27
CA ARG A 4 6.45 53.65 -16.40
C ARG A 4 7.10 52.29 -16.66
N ALA A 5 6.23 51.38 -17.10
CA ALA A 5 6.51 50.13 -17.83
C ALA A 5 7.17 50.36 -19.20
N VAL A 6 7.94 49.36 -19.66
CA VAL A 6 8.24 49.11 -21.08
C VAL A 6 8.09 47.61 -21.35
N ALA A 7 7.19 47.29 -22.27
CA ALA A 7 6.96 45.97 -22.84
C ALA A 7 7.97 45.71 -23.97
N CYS A 8 8.50 44.49 -24.05
CA CYS A 8 9.19 44.00 -25.24
C CYS A 8 8.37 42.87 -25.85
N ALA A 9 7.74 43.19 -26.97
CA ALA A 9 7.08 42.27 -27.87
C ALA A 9 8.12 41.39 -28.59
N PHE A 10 7.92 40.08 -28.59
CA PHE A 10 8.51 39.20 -29.59
C PHE A 10 7.38 38.55 -30.39
N LEU A 11 7.20 39.10 -31.58
CA LEU A 11 6.39 38.55 -32.66
C LEU A 11 7.19 37.42 -33.32
N PHE A 12 6.70 36.18 -33.26
CA PHE A 12 7.09 35.15 -34.21
C PHE A 12 5.83 34.65 -34.91
N SER A 13 5.54 35.31 -36.03
CA SER A 13 4.62 34.86 -37.05
C SER A 13 5.33 33.81 -37.90
N ALA A 14 4.81 32.59 -37.94
CA ALA A 14 5.16 31.62 -38.98
C ALA A 14 3.86 30.96 -39.48
N SER A 15 3.46 31.41 -40.66
CA SER A 15 2.31 31.02 -41.44
C SER A 15 2.41 29.55 -41.87
N LEU A 16 1.42 28.73 -41.54
CA LEU A 16 1.20 27.44 -42.20
C LEU A 16 0.00 27.58 -43.12
N MET A 17 0.32 27.60 -44.42
CA MET A 17 -0.62 27.59 -45.53
C MET A 17 -1.46 26.31 -45.48
N GLY A 18 -2.78 26.49 -45.54
CA GLY A 18 -3.73 25.41 -45.75
C GLY A 18 -3.69 24.92 -47.20
N VAL A 19 -3.76 23.60 -47.35
CA VAL A 19 -4.03 22.96 -48.64
C VAL A 19 -5.20 21.99 -48.43
N SER A 20 -6.36 22.35 -48.96
CA SER A 20 -7.49 21.44 -49.14
C SER A 20 -7.30 20.73 -50.48
N HIS A 21 -7.25 19.40 -50.50
CA HIS A 21 -7.45 18.62 -51.72
C HIS A 21 -8.31 17.37 -51.43
N ALA A 22 -9.48 17.41 -52.06
CA ALA A 22 -10.25 16.36 -52.72
C ALA A 22 -10.35 14.97 -52.06
N ALA A 23 -11.60 14.63 -51.74
CA ALA A 23 -12.08 13.26 -51.60
C ALA A 23 -11.78 12.47 -52.88
N GLY A 24 -10.73 11.64 -52.80
CA GLY A 24 -10.44 10.59 -53.78
C GLY A 24 -11.02 9.27 -53.29
N THR A 25 -12.08 8.82 -53.95
CA THR A 25 -12.66 7.49 -53.81
C THR A 25 -11.66 6.47 -54.36
N LEU A 26 -10.83 5.89 -53.49
CA LEU A 26 -10.05 4.70 -53.81
C LEU A 26 -10.88 3.48 -53.42
N ALA A 27 -11.28 2.73 -54.44
CA ALA A 27 -11.90 1.43 -54.34
C ALA A 27 -11.03 0.52 -53.43
N ALA A 28 -11.63 0.07 -52.33
CA ALA A 28 -11.05 -0.99 -51.52
C ALA A 28 -10.95 -2.27 -52.38
N PRO A 29 -9.83 -3.01 -52.33
CA PRO A 29 -9.81 -4.37 -52.87
C PRO A 29 -10.87 -5.18 -52.13
N SER A 30 -11.79 -5.77 -52.90
CA SER A 30 -12.78 -6.72 -52.42
C SER A 30 -12.04 -7.91 -51.82
N ALA A 31 -11.86 -7.89 -50.50
CA ALA A 31 -11.41 -9.04 -49.75
C ALA A 31 -12.55 -10.06 -49.76
N ALA A 32 -12.28 -11.22 -50.36
CA ALA A 32 -13.17 -12.37 -50.33
C ALA A 32 -13.65 -12.65 -48.89
N PRO A 33 -14.91 -13.09 -48.69
CA PRO A 33 -15.40 -13.46 -47.38
C PRO A 33 -14.56 -14.63 -46.86
N SER A 34 -13.65 -14.35 -45.94
CA SER A 34 -13.02 -15.38 -45.12
C SER A 34 -14.15 -16.01 -44.30
N PRO A 35 -14.33 -17.34 -44.31
CA PRO A 35 -15.31 -17.97 -43.44
C PRO A 35 -14.97 -17.56 -42.02
N ALA A 36 -15.94 -16.96 -41.33
CA ALA A 36 -15.86 -16.73 -39.90
C ALA A 36 -15.68 -18.10 -39.23
N LYS A 37 -14.43 -18.48 -38.99
CA LYS A 37 -14.09 -19.53 -38.04
C LYS A 37 -14.69 -19.04 -36.72
N GLY A 38 -15.69 -19.77 -36.26
CA GLY A 38 -16.48 -19.43 -35.09
C GLY A 38 -15.57 -18.93 -33.97
N ALA A 39 -16.00 -17.86 -33.32
CA ALA A 39 -15.44 -17.45 -32.05
C ALA A 39 -15.50 -18.65 -31.12
N LEU A 40 -14.36 -19.34 -30.97
CA LEU A 40 -14.16 -20.36 -29.96
C LEU A 40 -14.39 -19.63 -28.64
N ALA A 41 -15.50 -19.94 -27.98
CA ALA A 41 -15.71 -19.55 -26.60
C ALA A 41 -14.46 -19.96 -25.83
N SER A 42 -13.70 -18.97 -25.34
CA SER A 42 -12.56 -19.25 -24.48
C SER A 42 -13.09 -20.01 -23.27
N PRO A 43 -12.51 -21.16 -22.89
CA PRO A 43 -12.91 -21.88 -21.69
C PRO A 43 -12.91 -20.90 -20.53
N GLN A 44 -14.08 -20.63 -19.95
CA GLN A 44 -14.15 -19.94 -18.66
C GLN A 44 -13.38 -20.80 -17.67
N ALA A 45 -12.22 -20.30 -17.25
CA ALA A 45 -11.47 -20.91 -16.16
C ALA A 45 -12.43 -21.09 -14.97
N PRO A 46 -12.41 -22.23 -14.27
CA PRO A 46 -13.25 -22.45 -13.11
C PRO A 46 -13.11 -21.27 -12.15
N ALA A 47 -14.24 -20.65 -11.77
CA ALA A 47 -14.23 -19.58 -10.79
C ALA A 47 -13.60 -20.12 -9.50
N GLN A 48 -12.39 -19.64 -9.16
CA GLN A 48 -11.80 -19.99 -7.88
C GLN A 48 -12.65 -19.40 -6.76
N PRO A 49 -12.97 -20.16 -5.70
CA PRO A 49 -13.74 -19.65 -4.59
C PRO A 49 -13.05 -18.43 -3.97
N SER A 50 -13.81 -17.35 -3.77
CA SER A 50 -13.32 -16.16 -3.07
C SER A 50 -12.92 -16.51 -1.62
N PRO A 51 -11.83 -15.95 -1.08
CA PRO A 51 -11.43 -16.18 0.30
C PRO A 51 -12.49 -15.67 1.28
N ILE A 52 -12.78 -16.45 2.31
CA ILE A 52 -13.66 -16.01 3.41
C ILE A 52 -12.87 -15.01 4.26
N THR A 53 -13.49 -13.92 4.69
CA THR A 53 -12.83 -12.87 5.47
C THR A 53 -13.68 -12.44 6.66
N THR A 54 -13.03 -12.23 7.80
CA THR A 54 -13.60 -11.56 8.97
C THR A 54 -12.81 -10.29 9.24
N GLN A 55 -13.50 -9.19 9.57
CA GLN A 55 -12.87 -7.90 9.78
C GLN A 55 -13.64 -7.06 10.80
N GLN A 56 -12.91 -6.27 11.59
CA GLN A 56 -13.46 -5.34 12.57
C GLN A 56 -12.53 -4.14 12.74
N THR A 57 -13.10 -2.98 13.08
CA THR A 57 -12.36 -1.74 13.38
C THR A 57 -12.31 -1.50 14.88
N PHE A 58 -11.16 -1.07 15.38
CA PHE A 58 -10.89 -0.73 16.77
C PHE A 58 -10.14 0.60 16.82
N GLY A 59 -10.85 1.72 16.99
CA GLY A 59 -10.26 3.04 16.84
C GLY A 59 -9.64 3.23 15.45
N THR A 60 -8.33 3.51 15.40
CA THR A 60 -7.57 3.65 14.14
C THR A 60 -7.04 2.32 13.59
N TRP A 61 -7.21 1.21 14.33
CA TRP A 61 -6.75 -0.11 13.93
C TRP A 61 -7.84 -0.89 13.20
N GLN A 62 -7.46 -1.53 12.10
CA GLN A 62 -8.27 -2.49 11.37
C GLN A 62 -7.71 -3.88 11.63
N ALA A 63 -8.53 -4.79 12.15
CA ALA A 63 -8.23 -6.19 12.26
C ALA A 63 -8.92 -6.95 11.11
N ASN A 64 -8.21 -7.83 10.43
CA ASN A 64 -8.77 -8.72 9.42
C ASN A 64 -8.10 -10.10 9.43
N CYS A 65 -8.87 -11.15 9.19
CA CYS A 65 -8.39 -12.51 8.96
C CYS A 65 -9.01 -13.07 7.69
N THR A 66 -8.19 -13.62 6.81
CA THR A 66 -8.63 -14.39 5.64
C THR A 66 -8.47 -15.89 5.92
N TYR A 67 -9.35 -16.67 5.31
CA TYR A 67 -9.41 -18.12 5.50
C TYR A 67 -9.39 -18.85 4.16
N ALA A 68 -8.72 -19.99 4.13
CA ALA A 68 -8.69 -20.87 2.97
C ALA A 68 -10.09 -21.45 2.71
N PRO A 69 -10.66 -21.30 1.49
CA PRO A 69 -12.04 -21.72 1.21
C PRO A 69 -12.32 -23.20 1.50
N ALA A 70 -11.38 -24.09 1.19
CA ALA A 70 -11.56 -25.53 1.33
C ALA A 70 -11.55 -26.01 2.79
N THR A 71 -10.63 -25.50 3.61
CA THR A 71 -10.44 -25.97 4.99
C THR A 71 -11.14 -25.09 6.02
N ARG A 72 -11.51 -23.87 5.61
CA ARG A 72 -11.92 -22.74 6.45
C ARG A 72 -10.88 -22.37 7.51
N ALA A 73 -9.63 -22.82 7.37
CA ALA A 73 -8.55 -22.47 8.29
C ALA A 73 -8.00 -21.09 7.97
N ALA A 74 -7.64 -20.31 9.00
CA ALA A 74 -7.07 -18.99 8.82
C ALA A 74 -5.72 -19.07 8.07
N SER A 75 -5.56 -18.26 7.04
CA SER A 75 -4.36 -18.22 6.19
C SER A 75 -3.54 -16.95 6.38
N LEU A 76 -4.18 -15.81 6.63
CA LEU A 76 -3.50 -14.54 6.94
C LEU A 76 -4.35 -13.74 7.92
N CYS A 77 -3.73 -13.24 8.98
CA CYS A 77 -4.38 -12.37 9.96
C CYS A 77 -3.52 -11.13 10.19
N VAL A 78 -4.15 -9.96 10.19
CA VAL A 78 -3.51 -8.65 10.15
C VAL A 78 -4.23 -7.70 11.09
N ALA A 79 -3.49 -7.01 11.94
CA ALA A 79 -3.90 -5.78 12.61
C ALA A 79 -3.07 -4.65 12.01
N ALA A 80 -3.71 -3.69 11.36
CA ALA A 80 -3.03 -2.60 10.66
C ALA A 80 -3.67 -1.25 10.95
N GLN A 81 -2.85 -0.20 10.91
CA GLN A 81 -3.31 1.17 10.97
C GLN A 81 -2.78 1.92 9.75
N GLN A 82 -3.70 2.54 9.01
CA GLN A 82 -3.33 3.45 7.93
C GLN A 82 -2.93 4.81 8.50
N LEU A 83 -1.80 5.32 8.04
CA LEU A 83 -1.22 6.57 8.48
C LEU A 83 -1.49 7.61 7.42
N SER A 84 -1.94 8.79 7.84
CA SER A 84 -2.22 9.90 6.94
C SER A 84 -1.99 11.22 7.64
N MET A 85 -1.87 12.29 6.84
CA MET A 85 -1.91 13.66 7.34
C MET A 85 -2.91 14.49 6.54
N GLN A 86 -3.37 15.58 7.14
CA GLN A 86 -4.13 16.59 6.42
C GLN A 86 -3.18 17.63 5.83
N GLN A 87 -3.25 17.82 4.53
CA GLN A 87 -2.52 18.84 3.80
C GLN A 87 -3.51 19.62 2.94
N GLN A 88 -3.67 20.92 3.23
CA GLN A 88 -4.57 21.81 2.48
C GLN A 88 -6.00 21.25 2.34
N GLY A 89 -6.54 20.67 3.42
CA GLY A 89 -7.87 20.08 3.43
C GLY A 89 -8.00 18.73 2.73
N LYS A 90 -6.89 18.13 2.26
CA LYS A 90 -6.86 16.79 1.67
C LYS A 90 -6.12 15.82 2.58
N THR A 91 -6.65 14.61 2.70
CA THR A 91 -6.00 13.50 3.38
C THR A 91 -4.94 12.88 2.48
N VAL A 92 -3.69 12.92 2.92
CA VAL A 92 -2.53 12.37 2.20
C VAL A 92 -2.07 11.11 2.92
N PRO A 93 -2.03 9.95 2.24
CA PRO A 93 -1.53 8.71 2.84
C PRO A 93 -0.02 8.81 3.10
N LEU A 94 0.39 8.43 4.31
CA LEU A 94 1.77 8.38 4.77
C LEU A 94 2.28 6.95 4.94
N GLY A 95 1.44 5.94 4.72
CA GLY A 95 1.83 4.55 4.83
C GLY A 95 1.01 3.78 5.84
N MET A 96 1.58 2.71 6.40
CA MET A 96 0.91 1.82 7.33
C MET A 96 1.87 1.24 8.36
N VAL A 97 1.37 0.96 9.57
CA VAL A 97 1.99 0.02 10.52
C VAL A 97 1.14 -1.24 10.57
N ILE A 98 1.78 -2.42 10.57
CA ILE A 98 1.14 -3.70 10.33
C ILE A 98 1.71 -4.72 11.33
N VAL A 99 0.84 -5.43 12.05
CA VAL A 99 1.19 -6.66 12.76
C VAL A 99 0.43 -7.81 12.13
N ALA A 100 1.15 -8.78 11.59
CA ALA A 100 0.54 -9.85 10.80
C ALA A 100 1.13 -11.21 11.15
N ARG A 101 0.35 -12.27 10.92
CA ARG A 101 0.88 -13.63 10.81
C ARG A 101 0.21 -14.36 9.67
N ALA A 102 0.97 -15.18 8.96
CA ALA A 102 0.51 -15.92 7.79
C ALA A 102 0.88 -17.39 7.91
N ALA A 103 -0.02 -18.28 7.49
CA ALA A 103 0.26 -19.69 7.33
C ALA A 103 1.29 -19.93 6.21
N THR A 104 1.88 -21.11 6.18
CA THR A 104 2.51 -21.68 4.98
C THR A 104 1.87 -23.01 4.68
N ASP A 105 2.15 -23.57 3.51
CA ASP A 105 1.69 -24.90 3.09
C ASP A 105 1.98 -26.00 4.11
N LYS A 106 3.02 -25.82 4.95
CA LYS A 106 3.50 -26.81 5.91
C LYS A 106 3.21 -26.46 7.37
N VAL A 107 2.88 -25.21 7.69
CA VAL A 107 2.82 -24.73 9.07
C VAL A 107 1.55 -23.91 9.29
N ALA A 108 0.73 -24.35 10.24
CA ALA A 108 -0.46 -23.64 10.66
C ALA A 108 -0.13 -22.24 11.18
N ILE A 109 -1.03 -21.29 10.95
CA ILE A 109 -0.86 -19.87 11.30
C ILE A 109 -0.54 -19.65 12.79
N THR A 110 -1.06 -20.49 13.69
CA THR A 110 -0.85 -20.37 15.14
C THR A 110 0.57 -20.71 15.59
N ALA A 111 1.31 -21.48 14.78
CA ALA A 111 2.71 -21.82 15.03
C ALA A 111 3.70 -20.84 14.36
N ARG A 112 3.18 -19.83 13.66
CA ARG A 112 3.99 -18.83 12.96
C ARG A 112 4.14 -17.59 13.84
N PRO A 113 5.34 -16.99 13.86
CA PRO A 113 5.53 -15.76 14.60
C PRO A 113 4.76 -14.62 13.95
N TYR A 114 4.46 -13.60 14.75
CA TYR A 114 3.99 -12.34 14.23
C TYR A 114 5.15 -11.59 13.58
N GLU A 115 4.86 -10.91 12.49
CA GLU A 115 5.71 -9.95 11.81
C GLU A 115 5.20 -8.54 12.15
N LEU A 116 6.12 -7.63 12.46
CA LEU A 116 5.87 -6.21 12.63
C LEU A 116 6.47 -5.49 11.43
N SER A 117 5.61 -4.92 10.60
CA SER A 117 5.97 -4.28 9.35
C SER A 117 5.55 -2.81 9.32
N VAL A 118 6.29 -2.03 8.53
CA VAL A 118 5.91 -0.67 8.14
C VAL A 118 5.95 -0.56 6.63
N MET A 119 4.94 0.09 6.07
CA MET A 119 4.95 0.55 4.69
C MET A 119 5.20 2.05 4.72
N THR A 120 6.38 2.52 4.33
CA THR A 120 6.71 3.94 4.30
C THR A 120 6.46 4.53 2.90
N PRO A 121 6.29 5.86 2.76
CA PRO A 121 6.12 6.47 1.44
C PRO A 121 7.36 6.31 0.56
N LEU A 122 7.17 6.51 -0.74
CA LEU A 122 8.26 6.60 -1.69
C LEU A 122 9.02 7.94 -1.56
N GLY A 123 10.24 7.98 -2.09
CA GLY A 123 11.06 9.20 -2.15
C GLY A 123 12.00 9.44 -0.97
N PHE A 124 12.13 8.47 -0.06
CA PHE A 124 13.10 8.51 1.05
C PHE A 124 14.41 7.78 0.71
N ASP A 125 15.44 8.05 1.51
CA ASP A 125 16.77 7.47 1.39
C ASP A 125 16.75 5.99 1.80
N LEU A 126 16.84 5.10 0.81
CA LEU A 126 16.84 3.65 1.02
C LEU A 126 18.16 3.13 1.60
N THR A 127 19.24 3.92 1.56
CA THR A 127 20.53 3.53 2.17
C THR A 127 20.49 3.59 3.69
N LYS A 128 19.48 4.28 4.25
CA LYS A 128 19.22 4.38 5.69
C LYS A 128 17.91 3.66 6.01
N PRO A 129 17.93 2.64 6.87
CA PRO A 129 16.71 1.90 7.20
C PRO A 129 15.67 2.82 7.86
N ALA A 130 14.40 2.48 7.69
CA ALA A 130 13.36 3.04 8.53
C ALA A 130 13.62 2.67 9.99
N THR A 131 13.15 3.48 10.94
CA THR A 131 13.16 3.10 12.34
C THR A 131 11.78 3.20 12.94
N LEU A 132 11.47 2.32 13.89
CA LEU A 132 10.21 2.28 14.63
C LEU A 132 10.49 2.35 16.12
N SER A 133 9.84 3.26 16.84
CA SER A 133 9.86 3.31 18.31
C SER A 133 8.45 3.35 18.87
N MET A 134 8.26 2.73 20.04
CA MET A 134 7.02 2.77 20.81
C MET A 134 7.22 3.74 21.98
N ASP A 135 6.42 4.79 22.04
CA ASP A 135 6.58 5.93 22.95
C ASP A 135 8.04 6.45 22.94
N ASN A 136 8.64 6.60 24.12
CA ASN A 136 10.04 7.01 24.30
C ASN A 136 11.02 5.83 24.28
N GLY A 137 10.59 4.65 23.84
CA GLY A 137 11.42 3.46 23.74
C GLY A 137 12.54 3.61 22.69
N LYS A 138 13.55 2.73 22.79
CA LYS A 138 14.66 2.70 21.84
C LYS A 138 14.13 2.40 20.42
N PRO A 139 14.53 3.19 19.39
CA PRO A 139 14.18 2.88 18.01
C PRO A 139 14.77 1.55 17.56
N VAL A 140 13.97 0.79 16.84
CA VAL A 140 14.34 -0.47 16.19
C VAL A 140 14.52 -0.20 14.72
N SER A 141 15.63 -0.67 14.16
CA SER A 141 15.94 -0.54 12.73
C SER A 141 15.16 -1.56 11.91
N LEU A 142 14.55 -1.10 10.83
CA LEU A 142 13.73 -1.87 9.89
C LEU A 142 14.31 -1.70 8.47
N PRO A 143 15.13 -2.66 8.01
CA PRO A 143 15.65 -2.64 6.64
C PRO A 143 14.53 -2.78 5.61
N TYR A 144 14.63 -2.02 4.51
CA TYR A 144 13.70 -2.13 3.39
C TYR A 144 13.84 -3.48 2.68
N LEU A 145 12.72 -4.14 2.43
CA LEU A 145 12.67 -5.40 1.69
C LEU A 145 12.31 -5.19 0.22
N VAL A 146 11.26 -4.40 -0.04
CA VAL A 146 10.72 -4.19 -1.38
C VAL A 146 9.97 -2.88 -1.44
N CYS A 147 10.05 -2.19 -2.58
CA CYS A 147 9.24 -1.02 -2.87
C CYS A 147 8.31 -1.32 -4.05
N ASN A 148 7.07 -0.86 -3.95
CA ASN A 148 6.08 -0.90 -5.02
C ASN A 148 5.32 0.45 -5.06
N ALA A 149 4.27 0.54 -5.87
CA ALA A 149 3.49 1.77 -6.02
C ALA A 149 2.83 2.25 -4.71
N SER A 150 2.62 1.37 -3.73
CA SER A 150 2.04 1.69 -2.43
C SER A 150 3.06 2.20 -1.40
N GLY A 151 4.36 2.00 -1.63
CA GLY A 151 5.42 2.39 -0.70
C GLY A 151 6.57 1.39 -0.63
N CYS A 152 7.42 1.56 0.37
CA CYS A 152 8.51 0.65 0.69
C CYS A 152 8.19 -0.13 1.96
N LEU A 153 8.15 -1.45 1.84
CA LEU A 153 7.90 -2.39 2.94
C LEU A 153 9.20 -2.68 3.68
N SER A 154 9.14 -2.59 5.00
CA SER A 154 10.15 -3.11 5.92
C SER A 154 9.47 -4.00 6.95
N THR A 155 10.10 -5.10 7.37
CA THR A 155 9.52 -6.02 8.35
C THR A 155 10.58 -6.60 9.27
N LEU A 156 10.16 -7.01 10.45
CA LEU A 156 10.91 -7.88 11.34
C LEU A 156 9.96 -8.83 12.06
N GLN A 157 10.51 -9.94 12.56
CA GLN A 157 9.79 -10.81 13.46
C GLN A 157 9.51 -10.09 14.78
N ALA A 158 8.24 -9.94 15.14
CA ALA A 158 7.83 -9.27 16.36
C ALA A 158 8.22 -10.10 17.59
N THR A 159 8.93 -9.46 18.52
CA THR A 159 9.27 -10.07 19.81
C THR A 159 8.09 -9.94 20.80
N PRO A 160 8.01 -10.80 21.83
CA PRO A 160 7.01 -10.63 22.89
C PRO A 160 7.07 -9.25 23.57
N ALA A 161 8.28 -8.69 23.73
CA ALA A 161 8.48 -7.36 24.28
C ALA A 161 7.90 -6.25 23.39
N MET A 162 8.05 -6.36 22.06
CA MET A 162 7.45 -5.42 21.10
C MET A 162 5.93 -5.48 21.14
N ILE A 163 5.34 -6.69 21.13
CA ILE A 163 3.89 -6.84 21.22
C ILE A 163 3.36 -6.26 22.55
N THR A 164 4.06 -6.52 23.66
CA THR A 164 3.70 -5.97 24.98
C THR A 164 3.75 -4.44 24.97
N ALA A 165 4.80 -3.85 24.39
CA ALA A 165 4.94 -2.40 24.28
C ALA A 165 3.86 -1.78 23.37
N LEU A 166 3.51 -2.42 22.25
CA LEU A 166 2.39 -1.98 21.39
C LEU A 166 1.04 -2.05 22.13
N LYS A 167 0.81 -3.09 22.95
CA LYS A 167 -0.43 -3.25 23.74
C LYS A 167 -0.59 -2.18 24.83
N ALA A 168 0.51 -1.73 25.44
CA ALA A 168 0.49 -0.83 26.59
C ALA A 168 0.75 0.64 26.24
N GLY A 169 1.37 0.91 25.09
CA GLY A 169 1.81 2.25 24.73
C GLY A 169 0.71 3.14 24.16
N ARG A 170 1.07 4.40 23.86
CA ARG A 170 0.11 5.43 23.41
C ARG A 170 0.40 5.96 22.03
N THR A 171 1.66 6.29 21.75
CA THR A 171 2.07 6.85 20.46
C THR A 171 3.39 6.25 20.03
N GLY A 172 3.47 5.76 18.80
CA GLY A 172 4.73 5.32 18.24
C GLY A 172 5.19 6.21 17.10
N HIS A 173 6.46 6.05 16.74
CA HIS A 173 7.14 6.89 15.77
C HIS A 173 7.85 6.04 14.72
N ILE A 174 7.48 6.22 13.47
CA ILE A 174 8.22 5.75 12.31
C ILE A 174 9.11 6.90 11.84
N ARG A 175 10.42 6.69 11.72
CA ARG A 175 11.34 7.70 11.18
C ARG A 175 11.99 7.22 9.90
N VAL A 176 12.01 8.11 8.91
CA VAL A 176 12.64 7.89 7.59
C VAL A 176 13.54 9.06 7.25
N SER A 177 14.64 8.78 6.56
CA SER A 177 15.63 9.79 6.18
C SER A 177 15.34 10.32 4.78
N ARG A 178 15.41 11.63 4.57
CA ARG A 178 15.36 12.20 3.22
C ARG A 178 16.71 11.98 2.52
N VAL A 179 16.65 11.88 1.20
CA VAL A 179 17.85 11.79 0.36
C VAL A 179 18.73 13.03 0.59
N PRO A 180 20.04 12.90 0.85
CA PRO A 180 20.91 14.04 1.10
C PRO A 180 20.87 15.11 -0.01
N ALA A 181 20.79 14.68 -1.27
CA ALA A 181 20.66 15.56 -2.43
C ALA A 181 19.34 16.37 -2.48
N GLN A 182 18.33 15.98 -1.68
CA GLN A 182 17.04 16.66 -1.57
C GLN A 182 16.92 17.47 -0.26
N GLY A 183 18.05 17.86 0.33
CA GLY A 183 18.10 18.65 1.57
C GLY A 183 18.22 17.82 2.86
N GLY A 184 18.22 16.49 2.76
CA GLY A 184 18.47 15.61 3.90
C GLY A 184 17.49 15.77 5.08
N GLY A 185 17.92 15.32 6.25
CA GLY A 185 17.11 15.34 7.48
C GLY A 185 16.17 14.14 7.62
N THR A 186 15.29 14.22 8.62
CA THR A 186 14.43 13.11 9.05
C THR A 186 12.97 13.53 9.08
N VAL A 187 12.09 12.62 8.65
CA VAL A 187 10.64 12.74 8.80
C VAL A 187 10.20 11.76 9.85
N THR A 188 9.35 12.23 10.77
CA THR A 188 8.70 11.38 11.77
C THR A 188 7.21 11.26 11.43
N ILE A 189 6.73 10.03 11.32
CA ILE A 189 5.32 9.69 11.08
C ILE A 189 4.84 8.99 12.36
N ASN A 190 3.84 9.59 13.00
CA ASN A 190 3.29 9.04 14.25
C ASN A 190 2.21 8.01 13.94
N TYR A 191 2.10 6.98 14.78
CA TYR A 191 0.99 6.04 14.77
C TYR A 191 0.40 5.91 16.17
N ASP A 192 -0.92 5.72 16.25
CA ASP A 192 -1.64 5.59 17.50
C ASP A 192 -1.59 4.14 18.00
N MET A 193 -1.27 3.91 19.28
CA MET A 193 -1.24 2.56 19.85
C MET A 193 -2.47 2.24 20.70
N SER A 194 -3.36 3.22 20.90
CA SER A 194 -4.66 2.99 21.52
C SER A 194 -5.44 1.97 20.70
N HIS A 195 -6.15 1.07 21.39
CA HIS A 195 -6.92 -0.03 20.79
C HIS A 195 -6.12 -1.06 19.99
N PHE A 196 -4.78 -0.97 19.94
CA PHE A 196 -3.96 -2.05 19.36
C PHE A 196 -4.21 -3.37 20.08
N SER A 197 -4.34 -3.36 21.41
CA SER A 197 -4.61 -4.57 22.18
C SER A 197 -5.91 -5.26 21.77
N ASP A 198 -6.95 -4.49 21.48
CA ASP A 198 -8.26 -5.02 21.05
C ASP A 198 -8.15 -5.64 19.64
N ALA A 199 -7.54 -4.91 18.71
CA ALA A 199 -7.29 -5.40 17.35
C ALA A 199 -6.40 -6.65 17.33
N PHE A 200 -5.36 -6.67 18.15
CA PHE A 200 -4.46 -7.81 18.29
C PHE A 200 -5.18 -9.03 18.89
N GLY A 201 -5.98 -8.83 19.95
CA GLY A 201 -6.78 -9.90 20.57
C GLY A 201 -7.80 -10.51 19.60
N ALA A 202 -8.40 -9.68 18.73
CA ALA A 202 -9.30 -10.15 17.68
C ALA A 202 -8.56 -11.08 16.70
N ILE A 203 -7.40 -10.66 16.17
CA ILE A 203 -6.65 -11.51 15.24
C ILE A 203 -6.06 -12.75 15.90
N GLU A 204 -5.68 -12.71 17.19
CA GLU A 204 -5.28 -13.89 17.97
C GLU A 204 -6.42 -14.91 18.05
N THR A 205 -7.62 -14.44 18.37
CA THR A 205 -8.82 -15.28 18.51
C THR A 205 -9.16 -15.93 17.17
N TRP A 206 -9.34 -15.13 16.12
CA TRP A 206 -9.78 -15.60 14.81
C TRP A 206 -8.80 -16.57 14.15
N SER A 207 -7.50 -16.35 14.31
CA SER A 207 -6.50 -17.25 13.74
C SER A 207 -6.44 -18.63 14.40
N SER A 208 -7.05 -18.81 15.57
CA SER A 208 -7.22 -20.12 16.22
C SER A 208 -8.53 -20.83 15.84
N GLN A 209 -9.42 -20.14 15.10
CA GLN A 209 -10.76 -20.60 14.78
C GLN A 209 -10.93 -20.88 13.28
N LYS A 210 -11.94 -21.66 12.92
CA LYS A 210 -12.39 -21.77 11.54
C LYS A 210 -13.21 -20.53 11.17
N ALA A 211 -13.27 -20.23 9.87
CA ALA A 211 -14.06 -19.13 9.36
C ALA A 211 -15.53 -19.23 9.85
N PRO A 212 -16.13 -18.12 10.34
CA PRO A 212 -17.54 -18.08 10.74
C PRO A 212 -18.45 -18.60 9.62
N ALA A 213 -19.51 -19.34 10.00
CA ALA A 213 -20.39 -20.08 9.10
C ALA A 213 -20.90 -19.25 7.93
#